data_AF-A0A2D6LJ55-F1
#
_entry.id   AF-A0A2D6LJ55-F1
#
_cell.length_a   1.000
_cell.length_b   1.000
_cell.length_c   1.000
_cell.angle_alpha   90.00
_cell.angle_beta   90.00
_cell.angle_gamma   90.00
#
_symmetry.space_group_name_H-M   'P 1'
#
loop_
_entity.id
_entity.type
_entity.pdbx_description
1 polymer ?
#
loop_
_entity_poly.entity_id
_entity_poly.type
_entity_poly.pdbx_seq_one_letter_code
_entity_poly.pdbx_strand_id
1 'polypeptide(L)' 'MNQEKIKKEAKALMDEFMTAMNTVKEKDEEVGIEREDSTREAEKCELTEGFPERMIKNAPAKKGRQIVAEKKKW' A
#
# COMPACT_ATOMS: atom_id res chain seq x y z
N MET A 1 -20.28 -3.54 13.56
CA MET A 1 -19.47 -4.40 12.67
C MET A 1 -19.47 -5.80 13.27
N ASN A 2 -19.93 -6.83 12.56
CA ASN A 2 -20.03 -8.18 13.11
C ASN A 2 -18.70 -8.93 12.92
N GLN A 3 -17.86 -8.90 13.97
CA GLN A 3 -16.49 -9.44 13.92
C GLN A 3 -16.44 -10.94 13.63
N GLU A 4 -17.42 -11.71 14.10
CA GLU A 4 -17.47 -13.16 13.85
C GLU A 4 -17.76 -13.49 12.40
N LYS A 5 -18.66 -12.73 11.77
CA LYS A 5 -18.97 -12.86 10.35
C LYS A 5 -17.73 -12.58 9.49
N ILE A 6 -16.99 -11.51 9.81
CA ILE A 6 -15.75 -11.14 9.12
C ILE A 6 -14.69 -12.24 9.27
N LYS A 7 -14.50 -12.79 10.47
CA LYS A 7 -13.56 -13.88 10.70
C LYS A 7 -13.91 -15.12 9.89
N LYS A 8 -15.20 -15.45 9.80
CA LYS A 8 -15.68 -16.61 9.05
C LYS A 8 -15.45 -16.44 7.54
N GLU A 9 -15.75 -15.26 7.00
CA GLU A 9 -15.55 -14.94 5.59
C GLU A 9 -14.06 -14.90 5.23
N ALA A 10 -13.22 -14.27 6.07
CA ALA A 10 -11.77 -14.24 5.86
C ALA A 10 -11.16 -15.65 5.88
N LYS A 11 -11.61 -16.50 6.82
CA LYS A 11 -11.17 -17.89 6.87
C LYS A 11 -11.55 -18.66 5.60
N ALA A 12 -12.81 -18.55 5.17
CA ALA A 12 -13.27 -19.23 3.96
C ALA A 12 -12.45 -18.82 2.72
N LEU A 13 -12.14 -17.53 2.58
CA LEU A 13 -11.34 -17.01 1.47
C LEU A 13 -9.91 -17.55 1.50
N MET A 14 -9.28 -17.58 2.68
CA MET A 14 -7.93 -18.12 2.84
C MET A 14 -7.89 -19.63 2.58
N ASP A 15 -8.89 -20.37 3.07
CA ASP A 15 -8.98 -21.83 2.88
C ASP A 15 -9.17 -22.17 1.38
N GLU A 16 -10.01 -21.41 0.67
CA GLU A 16 -10.22 -21.57 -0.78
C GLU A 16 -8.95 -21.25 -1.58
N PHE A 17 -8.28 -20.13 -1.27
CA PHE A 17 -7.04 -19.73 -1.91
C PHE A 17 -5.94 -20.79 -1.75
N MET A 18 -5.71 -21.27 -0.52
CA MET A 18 -4.69 -22.29 -0.25
C MET A 18 -5.02 -23.62 -0.94
N THR A 19 -6.29 -23.99 -0.98
CA THR A 19 -6.74 -25.21 -1.69
C THR A 19 -6.46 -25.10 -3.18
N ALA A 20 -6.79 -23.96 -3.79
CA ALA A 20 -6.50 -23.71 -5.21
C ALA A 20 -5.00 -23.74 -5.50
N MET A 21 -4.19 -23.06 -4.67
CA MET A 21 -2.73 -23.04 -4.80
C MET A 21 -2.11 -24.44 -4.74
N ASN A 22 -2.55 -25.28 -3.80
CA ASN A 22 -2.04 -26.65 -3.64
C ASN A 22 -2.35 -27.57 -4.84
N THR A 23 -3.33 -27.23 -5.68
CA THR A 23 -3.67 -28.01 -6.88
C THR A 23 -2.86 -27.63 -8.11
N VAL A 24 -2.19 -26.47 -8.09
CA VAL A 24 -1.34 -26.01 -9.18
C VAL A 24 0.02 -26.68 -9.04
N LYS A 25 0.46 -27.41 -10.09
CA LYS A 25 1.85 -27.87 -10.16
C LYS A 25 2.75 -26.64 -10.18
N GLU A 26 3.65 -26.51 -9.22
CA GLU A 26 4.70 -25.51 -9.23
C GLU A 26 5.46 -25.65 -10.56
N LYS A 27 5.24 -24.69 -11.46
CA LYS A 27 6.21 -24.42 -12.50
C LYS A 27 7.25 -23.53 -11.85
N ASP A 28 8.52 -23.87 -12.04
CA ASP A 28 9.63 -22.96 -11.82
C ASP A 28 9.55 -21.83 -12.86
N GLU A 29 8.57 -20.94 -12.70
CA GLU A 29 8.55 -19.65 -13.36
C GLU A 29 9.31 -18.70 -12.42
N GLU A 30 10.38 -18.09 -12.92
CA GLU A 30 11.12 -17.07 -12.19
C GLU A 30 10.15 -15.96 -11.76
N VAL A 31 9.81 -15.92 -10.47
CA VAL A 31 8.88 -14.94 -9.92
C VAL A 31 9.62 -13.63 -9.72
N GLY A 32 9.39 -12.70 -10.63
CA GLY A 32 9.97 -11.36 -10.59
C GLY A 32 11.25 -11.23 -11.43
N ILE A 33 11.79 -10.03 -11.47
CA ILE A 33 13.04 -9.72 -12.16
C ILE A 33 14.01 -9.22 -11.08
N GLU A 34 15.11 -9.95 -10.88
CA GLU A 34 16.21 -9.43 -10.06
C GLU A 34 16.82 -8.22 -10.77
N ARG A 35 16.94 -7.11 -10.04
CA ARG A 35 17.60 -5.91 -10.51
C ARG A 35 18.89 -5.74 -9.74
N GLU A 36 19.99 -5.57 -10.46
CA GLU A 36 21.29 -5.25 -9.87
C GLU A 36 21.24 -3.91 -9.12
N ASP A 37 20.58 -2.91 -9.71
CA ASP A 37 20.43 -1.58 -9.14
C ASP A 37 18.97 -1.10 -9.10
N SER A 38 18.66 -0.35 -8.06
CA SER A 38 17.36 0.32 -7.87
C SER A 38 17.49 1.80 -7.54
N THR A 39 18.69 2.35 -7.70
CA THR A 39 19.00 3.74 -7.41
C THR A 39 18.78 4.61 -8.65
N ARG A 40 18.39 5.86 -8.43
CA ARG A 40 18.34 6.90 -9.45
C ARG A 40 19.33 7.98 -9.07
N GLU A 41 20.05 8.52 -10.04
CA GLU A 41 20.90 9.68 -9.81
C GLU A 41 20.08 10.86 -9.27
N ALA A 42 20.65 11.58 -8.30
CA ALA A 42 20.00 12.71 -7.68
C ALA A 42 20.03 13.90 -8.64
N GLU A 43 18.87 14.22 -9.22
CA GLU A 43 18.69 15.40 -10.05
C GLU A 43 17.95 16.49 -9.28
N LYS A 44 18.40 17.75 -9.40
CA LYS A 44 17.67 18.89 -8.82
C LYS A 44 16.43 19.17 -9.68
N CYS A 45 15.26 19.08 -9.07
CA CYS A 45 14.01 19.39 -9.74
C CYS A 45 13.40 20.67 -9.18
N GLU A 46 12.83 21.51 -10.05
CA GLU A 46 12.04 22.65 -9.62
C GLU A 46 10.67 22.20 -9.09
N LEU A 47 10.16 22.93 -8.10
CA LEU A 47 8.81 22.71 -7.59
C LEU A 47 7.82 23.19 -8.64
N THR A 48 7.00 22.26 -9.16
CA THR A 48 5.91 22.60 -10.06
C THR A 48 4.95 23.59 -9.37
N GLU A 49 4.48 24.59 -10.12
CA GLU A 49 3.55 25.60 -9.61
C GLU A 49 2.35 24.96 -8.88
N GLY A 50 2.00 25.48 -7.71
CA GLY A 50 0.90 24.98 -6.88
C GLY A 50 1.16 23.63 -6.19
N PHE A 51 2.41 23.17 -6.12
CA PHE A 51 2.77 21.91 -5.46
C PHE A 51 2.26 21.81 -4.01
N PRO A 52 2.47 22.81 -3.13
CA PRO A 52 1.99 22.72 -1.74
C PRO A 52 0.49 22.52 -1.63
N GLU A 53 -0.28 23.17 -2.51
CA GLU A 53 -1.75 23.13 -2.53
C GLU A 53 -2.25 21.77 -3.03
N ARG A 54 -1.60 21.19 -4.05
CA ARG A 54 -1.92 19.84 -4.55
C ARG A 54 -1.66 18.76 -3.52
N MET A 55 -0.53 18.86 -2.80
CA MET A 55 -0.14 17.86 -1.80
C MET A 55 -1.17 17.67 -0.69
N ILE A 56 -1.83 18.75 -0.27
CA ILE A 56 -2.77 18.73 0.86
C ILE A 56 -4.24 18.75 0.42
N LYS A 57 -4.50 18.79 -0.90
CA LYS A 57 -5.86 18.98 -1.44
C LYS A 57 -6.84 17.97 -0.84
N ASN A 58 -6.44 16.71 -0.83
CA ASN A 58 -7.25 15.57 -0.40
C ASN A 58 -6.94 15.10 1.04
N ALA A 59 -6.16 15.87 1.81
CA ALA A 59 -5.88 15.49 3.19
C ALA A 59 -7.18 15.50 4.02
N PRO A 60 -7.46 14.45 4.80
CA PRO A 60 -8.72 14.33 5.57
C PRO A 60 -8.87 15.42 6.63
N ALA A 61 -7.75 15.87 7.22
CA ALA A 61 -7.70 17.03 8.10
C ALA A 61 -6.45 17.86 7.79
N LYS A 62 -6.62 19.18 7.66
CA LYS A 62 -5.52 20.11 7.36
C LYS A 62 -5.71 21.47 8.02
N LYS A 63 -4.61 22.13 8.34
CA LYS A 63 -4.56 23.51 8.84
C LYS A 63 -3.51 24.28 8.05
N GLY A 64 -3.95 25.19 7.18
CA GLY A 64 -3.04 25.83 6.22
C GLY A 64 -2.34 24.79 5.36
N ARG A 65 -1.00 24.77 5.35
CA ARG A 65 -0.17 23.80 4.62
C ARG A 65 0.25 22.58 5.44
N GLN A 66 -0.44 22.29 6.54
CA GLN A 66 -0.10 21.19 7.45
C GLN A 66 -1.20 20.13 7.47
N ILE A 67 -0.81 18.85 7.49
CA ILE A 67 -1.73 17.74 7.74
C ILE A 67 -1.89 17.60 9.26
N VAL A 68 -3.14 17.55 9.73
CA VAL A 68 -3.44 17.38 11.14
C VAL A 68 -3.69 15.89 11.38
N ALA A 69 -2.91 15.30 12.29
CA ALA A 69 -3.09 13.91 12.72
C ALA A 69 -3.33 13.87 14.23
N GLU A 70 -4.03 12.84 14.70
CA GLU A 70 -4.24 12.64 16.13
C GLU A 70 -2.91 12.40 16.84
N LYS A 71 -2.69 13.10 17.95
CA LYS A 71 -1.54 12.83 18.82
C LYS A 71 -1.79 11.51 19.53
N LYS A 72 -1.14 10.44 19.07
CA LYS A 72 -1.13 9.17 19.78
C LYS A 72 -0.47 9.40 21.15
N LYS A 73 -1.22 9.21 22.24
CA LYS A 73 -0.63 9.05 23.57
C LYS A 73 0.06 7.69 23.57
N TRP A 74 1.38 7.69 23.71
CA TRP A 74 2.15 6.48 24.02
C TRP A 74 2.22 6.34 25.54
#